data_AF-A0A176YG45-F1
#
_entry.id   AF-A0A176YG45-F1
#
_cell.length_a   1.000
_cell.length_b   1.000
_cell.length_c   1.000
_cell.angle_alpha   90.00
_cell.angle_beta   90.00
_cell.angle_gamma   90.00
#
_symmetry.space_group_name_H-M   'P 1'
#
loop_
_entity.id
_entity.type
_entity.pdbx_description
1 polymer ?
#
loop_
_entity_poly.entity_id
_entity_poly.type
_entity_poly.pdbx_seq_one_letter_code
_entity_poly.pdbx_strand_id
1 'polypeptide(L)' 'MPDIEITEECRALIASVIEPPTGWRLPNGNWRTEIDAATWQWLQRLRRQGESISDCIIRMVIISLHKRGLQ' A
#
# COMPACT_ATOMS: atom_id res chain seq x y z
N MET A 1 -12.87 -11.37 -0.13
CA MET A 1 -11.85 -10.31 -0.22
C MET A 1 -10.77 -10.63 0.80
N PRO A 2 -9.47 -10.65 0.43
CA PRO A 2 -8.44 -10.96 1.39
C PRO A 2 -8.07 -9.70 2.16
N ASP A 3 -7.89 -9.87 3.45
CA ASP A 3 -7.46 -8.82 4.33
C ASP A 3 -5.95 -8.89 4.53
N ILE A 4 -5.26 -7.80 4.21
CA ILE A 4 -3.79 -7.75 4.21
C ILE A 4 -3.33 -6.89 5.36
N GLU A 5 -2.32 -7.39 6.05
CA GLU A 5 -1.68 -6.74 7.17
C GLU A 5 -0.53 -5.85 6.67
N ILE A 6 -0.61 -4.54 6.93
CA ILE A 6 0.44 -3.57 6.54
C ILE A 6 1.02 -2.85 7.76
N THR A 7 2.32 -2.50 7.68
CA THR A 7 3.04 -1.80 8.76
C THR A 7 2.59 -0.34 8.93
N GLU A 8 2.93 0.26 10.08
CA GLU A 8 2.65 1.66 10.42
C GLU A 8 3.29 2.62 9.40
N GLU A 9 4.52 2.34 8.99
CA GLU A 9 5.26 3.12 7.99
C GLU A 9 4.58 3.04 6.63
N CYS A 10 4.12 1.85 6.24
CA CYS A 10 3.38 1.63 5.00
C CYS A 10 2.07 2.44 4.99
N ARG A 11 1.35 2.50 6.12
CA ARG A 11 0.14 3.32 6.23
C ARG A 11 0.46 4.81 6.17
N ALA A 12 1.47 5.27 6.92
CA ALA A 12 1.84 6.69 6.92
C ALA A 12 2.19 7.17 5.50
N LEU A 13 2.86 6.33 4.72
CA LEU A 13 3.16 6.59 3.31
C LEU A 13 1.87 6.69 2.45
N ILE A 14 0.92 5.76 2.60
CA ILE A 14 -0.37 5.79 1.90
C ILE A 14 -1.18 7.06 2.29
N ALA A 15 -1.24 7.38 3.58
CA ALA A 15 -1.92 8.54 4.14
C ALA A 15 -1.29 9.88 3.72
N SER A 16 0.00 9.90 3.40
CA SER A 16 0.68 11.10 2.91
C SER A 16 0.35 11.42 1.44
N VAL A 17 -0.25 10.47 0.72
CA VAL A 17 -0.54 10.57 -0.72
C VAL A 17 -2.05 10.59 -1.00
N ILE A 18 -2.87 10.11 -0.07
CA ILE A 18 -4.33 10.03 -0.16
C ILE A 18 -4.90 10.66 1.11
N GLU A 19 -5.96 11.47 0.98
CA GLU A 19 -6.87 11.84 2.08
C GLU A 19 -7.07 10.69 3.09
N PRO A 20 -7.38 10.98 4.38
CA PRO A 20 -7.09 10.10 5.50
C PRO A 20 -7.42 8.63 5.20
N PRO A 21 -6.47 7.72 5.48
CA PRO A 21 -6.53 6.36 4.98
C PRO A 21 -7.85 5.69 5.39
N THR A 22 -8.63 5.26 4.41
CA THR A 22 -9.86 4.49 4.60
C THR A 22 -9.50 3.07 5.03
N GLY A 23 -9.11 2.91 6.29
CA GLY A 23 -8.72 1.62 6.85
C GLY A 23 -8.91 1.57 8.36
N TRP A 24 -8.97 0.36 8.91
CA TRP A 24 -9.13 0.11 10.34
C TRP A 24 -7.85 -0.51 10.92
N ARG A 25 -7.51 -0.12 12.15
CA ARG A 25 -6.32 -0.60 12.85
C ARG A 25 -6.61 -1.94 13.52
N LEU A 26 -5.74 -2.93 13.30
CA LEU A 26 -5.79 -4.25 13.92
C LEU A 26 -5.11 -4.23 15.30
N PRO A 27 -5.44 -5.15 16.22
CA PRO A 27 -4.86 -5.20 17.57
C PRO A 27 -3.34 -5.40 17.60
N ASN A 28 -2.75 -5.95 16.55
CA ASN A 28 -1.30 -6.13 16.39
C ASN A 28 -0.57 -4.87 15.88
N GLY A 29 -1.29 -3.75 15.71
CA GLY A 29 -0.73 -2.48 15.29
C GLY A 29 -0.76 -2.23 13.78
N ASN A 30 -1.07 -3.25 12.98
CA ASN A 30 -1.14 -3.16 11.53
C ASN A 30 -2.48 -2.61 11.04
N TRP A 31 -2.55 -2.23 9.78
CA TRP A 31 -3.75 -1.64 9.18
C TRP A 31 -4.38 -2.59 8.16
N ARG A 32 -5.72 -2.63 8.14
CA ARG A 32 -6.51 -3.33 7.13
C ARG A 32 -7.26 -2.28 6.31
N THR A 33 -7.09 -2.35 4.99
CA THR A 33 -7.79 -1.51 4.01
C THR A 33 -8.44 -2.39 2.96
N GLU A 34 -9.61 -2.01 2.48
CA GLU A 34 -10.20 -2.66 1.31
C GLU A 34 -9.44 -2.24 0.05
N ILE A 35 -9.21 -3.21 -0.85
CA ILE A 35 -8.60 -2.99 -2.16
C ILE A 35 -9.57 -3.59 -3.17
N ASP A 36 -10.01 -2.80 -4.14
CA ASP A 36 -10.90 -3.27 -5.19
C ASP A 36 -10.19 -4.30 -6.10
N ALA A 37 -10.99 -5.09 -6.84
CA ALA A 37 -10.46 -6.17 -7.65
C ALA A 37 -9.50 -5.71 -8.77
N ALA A 38 -9.72 -4.52 -9.34
CA ALA A 38 -8.87 -3.99 -10.40
C ALA A 38 -7.52 -3.55 -9.83
N THR A 39 -7.52 -2.83 -8.71
CA THR A 39 -6.29 -2.45 -7.99
C THR A 39 -5.53 -3.69 -7.52
N TRP A 40 -6.23 -4.73 -7.05
CA TRP A 40 -5.62 -5.99 -6.65
C TRP A 40 -4.94 -6.72 -7.81
N GLN A 41 -5.61 -6.85 -8.97
CA GLN A 41 -5.00 -7.47 -10.15
C GLN A 41 -3.79 -6.69 -10.65
N TRP A 42 -3.86 -5.36 -10.61
CA TRP A 42 -2.75 -4.50 -10.97
C TRP A 42 -1.54 -4.70 -10.05
N LEU A 43 -1.77 -4.76 -8.73
CA LEU A 43 -0.74 -5.06 -7.74
C LEU A 43 -0.08 -6.42 -7.97
N GLN A 44 -0.87 -7.46 -8.27
CA GLN A 44 -0.35 -8.80 -8.56
C GLN A 44 0.58 -8.81 -9.78
N ARG A 45 0.28 -8.03 -10.82
CA ARG A 45 1.13 -7.93 -12.02
C ARG A 45 2.44 -7.20 -11.76
N LEU A 46 2.43 -6.23 -10.86
CA LEU A 46 3.61 -5.39 -10.55
C LEU A 46 4.47 -5.93 -9.42
N ARG A 47 3.93 -6.87 -8.64
CA ARG A 47 4.62 -7.54 -7.54
C ARG A 47 5.77 -8.39 -8.07
N ARG A 48 6.94 -8.25 -7.45
CA ARG A 48 8.11 -9.08 -7.72
C ARG A 48 8.00 -10.42 -7.00
N GLN A 49 8.70 -11.43 -7.50
CA GLN A 49 8.72 -12.75 -6.87
C GLN A 49 9.26 -12.64 -5.42
N GLY A 50 8.49 -13.13 -4.45
CA GLY A 50 8.84 -13.07 -3.02
C GLY A 50 8.56 -11.73 -2.32
N GLU A 51 8.19 -10.68 -3.05
CA GLU A 51 7.85 -9.36 -2.48
C GLU A 51 6.52 -9.45 -1.72
N SER A 52 6.33 -8.75 -0.60
CA SER A 52 4.99 -8.66 0.00
C SER A 52 4.11 -7.67 -0.78
N ILE A 53 2.79 -7.68 -0.55
CA ILE A 53 1.92 -6.67 -1.16
C ILE A 53 2.25 -5.27 -0.61
N SER A 54 2.55 -5.18 0.68
CA SER A 54 2.97 -3.94 1.35
C SER A 54 4.23 -3.36 0.69
N ASP A 55 5.24 -4.18 0.46
CA ASP A 55 6.49 -3.76 -0.20
C ASP A 55 6.24 -3.30 -1.64
N CYS A 56 5.36 -4.01 -2.37
CA CYS A 56 4.95 -3.62 -3.72
C CYS A 56 4.30 -2.23 -3.72
N ILE A 57 3.38 -1.95 -2.78
CA ILE A 57 2.73 -0.64 -2.65
C ILE A 57 3.75 0.45 -2.31
N ILE A 58 4.60 0.23 -1.30
CA ILE A 58 5.64 1.18 -0.89
C ILE A 58 6.53 1.55 -2.08
N ARG A 59 7.04 0.54 -2.80
CA ARG A 59 7.88 0.75 -3.98
C ARG A 59 7.17 1.57 -5.04
N MET A 60 5.90 1.30 -5.31
CA MET A 60 5.15 2.05 -6.32
C MET A 60 4.87 3.49 -5.91
N VAL A 61 4.60 3.75 -4.63
CA VAL A 61 4.47 5.10 -4.09
C VAL A 61 5.78 5.87 -4.26
N ILE A 62 6.91 5.27 -3.86
CA ILE A 62 8.25 5.89 -4.02
C ILE A 62 8.53 6.22 -5.49
N ILE A 63 8.32 5.26 -6.41
CA ILE A 63 8.52 5.49 -7.85
C ILE A 63 7.61 6.61 -8.36
N SER A 64 6.36 6.65 -7.92
CA SER A 64 5.38 7.65 -8.37
C SER A 64 5.72 9.05 -7.85
N LEU A 65 6.16 9.17 -6.59
CA LEU A 65 6.63 10.42 -6.00
C LEU A 65 7.90 10.93 -6.70
N HIS A 66 8.86 10.03 -6.95
CA HIS A 66 10.09 10.38 -7.68
C HIS A 66 9.81 10.87 -9.09
N LYS A 67 8.90 10.20 -9.83
CA LYS A 67 8.49 10.62 -11.18
C LYS A 67 7.75 11.96 -11.21
N ARG A 68 7.08 12.35 -10.12
CA ARG A 68 6.34 13.61 -10.01
C ARG A 68 7.22 14.80 -9.60
N GLY A 69 8.52 14.61 -9.38
CA GLY A 69 9.45 15.71 -9.15
C GLY A 69 9.49 16.22 -7.71
N LEU A 70 9.13 15.41 -6.73
CA LEU A 70 9.52 15.68 -5.33
C LEU A 70 10.94 15.11 -5.11
N GLN A 71 11.92 15.97 -5.38
CA GLN A 71 13.23 15.92 -4.72
C GLN A 71 13.15 16.71 -3.41
#